data_AF-A0A954ESX5-F1
#
_entry.id   AF-A0A954ESX5-F1
#
_cell.length_a   1.000
_cell.length_b   1.000
_cell.length_c   1.000
_cell.angle_alpha   90.00
_cell.angle_beta   90.00
_cell.angle_gamma   90.00
#
_symmetry.space_group_name_H-M   'P 1'
#
loop_
_entity.id
_entity.type
_entity.pdbx_description
1 polymer ?
#
loop_
_entity_poly.entity_id
_entity_poly.type
_entity_poly.pdbx_seq_one_letter_code
_entity_poly.pdbx_strand_id
1 'polypeptide(L)' 'MDFSDEPQHILDMYGTQGGDGSYASNCLLARRMAERGVRFIQLYHRGWDHHGNVKGGVQTTAKLVDQGTAALIKDLKQRD' A
#
# COMPACT_ATOMS: atom_id res chain seq x y z
N MET A 1 14.88 1.88 1.13
CA MET A 1 14.55 1.57 2.53
C MET A 1 14.56 0.06 2.65
N ASP A 2 15.21 -0.50 3.67
CA ASP A 2 15.31 -1.95 3.84
C ASP A 2 14.07 -2.51 4.55
N PHE A 3 13.50 -3.60 4.03
CA PHE A 3 12.34 -4.32 4.57
C PHE A 3 12.67 -5.78 4.93
N SER A 4 13.95 -6.16 4.94
CA SER A 4 14.41 -7.52 5.25
C SER A 4 13.95 -8.04 6.62
N ASP A 5 13.76 -7.15 7.59
CA ASP A 5 13.26 -7.48 8.93
C ASP A 5 11.73 -7.61 9.01
N GLU A 6 10.97 -7.33 7.94
CA GLU A 6 9.52 -7.51 7.98
C GLU A 6 9.14 -8.99 7.97
N PRO A 7 8.27 -9.43 8.90
CA PRO A 7 7.77 -10.79 8.88
C PRO A 7 7.07 -11.10 7.55
N GLN A 8 7.26 -12.32 7.03
CA GLN A 8 6.64 -12.74 5.77
C GLN A 8 5.11 -12.55 5.76
N HIS A 9 4.44 -12.80 6.88
CA HIS A 9 2.99 -12.61 6.97
C HIS A 9 2.54 -11.15 6.83
N ILE A 10 3.42 -10.17 7.13
CA ILE A 10 3.17 -8.75 6.88
C ILE A 10 3.34 -8.47 5.39
N LEU A 11 4.42 -8.95 4.77
CA LEU A 11 4.63 -8.83 3.32
C LEU A 11 3.46 -9.42 2.52
N ASP A 12 2.98 -10.60 2.93
CA ASP A 12 1.82 -11.27 2.34
C ASP A 12 0.53 -10.47 2.57
N MET A 13 0.34 -9.91 3.76
CA MET A 13 -0.84 -9.10 4.07
C MET A 13 -0.92 -7.87 3.15
N TYR A 14 0.20 -7.17 2.96
CA TYR A 14 0.27 -6.01 2.07
C TYR A 14 0.27 -6.40 0.58
N GLY A 15 0.72 -7.61 0.23
CA GLY A 15 0.85 -8.06 -1.16
C GLY A 15 2.09 -7.51 -1.86
N THR A 16 3.22 -7.46 -1.16
CA THR A 16 4.49 -6.90 -1.67
C THR A 16 5.68 -7.75 -1.25
N GLN A 17 6.80 -7.66 -1.97
CA GLN A 17 8.08 -8.23 -1.55
C GLN A 17 8.93 -7.24 -0.74
N GLY A 18 8.41 -6.03 -0.49
CA GLY A 18 9.13 -4.95 0.18
C GLY A 18 10.11 -4.24 -0.77
N GLY A 19 10.00 -2.91 -0.86
CA GLY A 19 10.90 -2.10 -1.68
C GLY A 19 10.77 -2.33 -3.19
N ASP A 20 9.73 -3.01 -3.64
CA ASP A 20 9.50 -3.39 -5.05
C ASP A 20 8.91 -2.28 -5.93
N GLY A 21 8.69 -1.09 -5.35
CA GLY A 21 8.11 0.07 -6.05
C GLY A 21 6.59 0.01 -6.25
N SER A 22 5.92 -1.05 -5.77
CA SER A 22 4.47 -1.16 -5.82
C SER A 22 3.78 -0.16 -4.88
N TYR A 23 2.48 0.09 -5.13
CA TYR A 23 1.65 0.86 -4.20
C TYR A 23 1.59 0.18 -2.82
N ALA A 24 1.53 -1.15 -2.78
CA ALA A 24 1.58 -1.94 -1.54
C ALA A 24 2.88 -1.71 -0.75
N SER A 25 4.05 -1.72 -1.41
CA SER A 25 5.32 -1.38 -0.75
C SER A 25 5.32 0.05 -0.21
N ASN A 26 4.67 0.99 -0.90
CA ASN A 26 4.55 2.37 -0.41
C ASN A 26 3.62 2.45 0.81
N CYS A 27 2.58 1.63 0.88
CA CYS A 27 1.73 1.50 2.07
C CYS A 27 2.55 1.01 3.28
N LEU A 28 3.37 -0.03 3.09
CA LEU A 28 4.25 -0.53 4.14
C LEU A 28 5.29 0.52 4.58
N LEU A 29 5.83 1.30 3.64
CA LEU A 29 6.68 2.45 3.96
C LEU A 29 5.92 3.51 4.77
N ALA A 30 4.67 3.81 4.41
CA ALA A 30 3.82 4.75 5.14
C ALA A 30 3.60 4.31 6.59
N ARG A 31 3.36 3.02 6.84
CA ARG A 31 3.32 2.45 8.20
C ARG A 31 4.61 2.76 8.98
N ARG A 32 5.78 2.55 8.37
CA ARG A 32 7.07 2.86 9.03
C ARG A 32 7.24 4.35 9.32
N MET A 33 6.78 5.21 8.41
CA MET A 33 6.80 6.66 8.59
C MET A 33 5.88 7.09 9.74
N ALA A 34 4.68 6.52 9.83
CA ALA A 34 3.72 6.78 10.91
C ALA A 34 4.31 6.41 12.27
N GLU A 35 4.93 5.24 12.41
CA GLU A 35 5.61 4.83 13.64
C GLU A 35 6.78 5.73 14.05
N ARG A 36 7.40 6.40 13.07
CA ARG A 36 8.46 7.40 13.30
C ARG A 36 7.90 8.81 13.56
N GLY A 37 6.59 8.94 13.76
CA GLY A 37 5.94 10.20 14.13
C GLY A 37 5.63 11.13 12.97
N VAL A 38 5.69 10.67 11.72
CA VAL A 38 5.25 11.48 10.56
C VAL A 38 3.74 11.70 10.66
N ARG A 39 3.34 12.97 10.75
CA ARG A 39 1.95 13.37 11.04
C ARG A 39 1.01 13.39 9.83
N PHE A 40 1.58 13.41 8.63
CA PHE A 40 0.81 13.45 7.40
C PHE A 40 1.56 12.69 6.30
N ILE A 41 0.85 11.75 5.67
CA ILE A 41 1.40 10.89 4.61
C ILE A 41 0.36 10.84 3.49
N GLN A 42 0.79 11.15 2.27
CA GLN A 42 -0.04 11.02 1.08
C GLN A 42 0.40 9.82 0.26
N LEU A 43 -0.49 8.85 0.09
CA LEU A 43 -0.32 7.75 -0.85
C LEU A 43 -1.07 8.06 -2.13
N TYR A 44 -0.37 8.08 -3.26
CA TYR A 44 -0.95 8.42 -4.56
C TYR A 44 -0.66 7.33 -5.59
N HIS A 45 -1.73 6.86 -6.24
CA HIS A 45 -1.64 5.95 -7.38
C HIS A 45 -2.30 6.61 -8.60
N ARG A 46 -1.59 6.63 -9.72
CA ARG A 46 -2.07 7.22 -10.99
C ARG A 46 -3.08 6.29 -11.68
N GLY A 47 -3.69 6.75 -12.77
CA GLY A 47 -4.48 5.89 -13.65
C GLY A 47 -5.93 5.70 -13.21
N TRP A 48 -6.56 6.74 -12.64
CA TRP A 48 -7.99 6.76 -12.33
C TRP A 48 -8.85 7.39 -13.44
N ASP A 49 -8.25 8.20 -14.32
CA ASP A 49 -8.92 8.93 -15.38
C ASP A 49 -9.03 8.10 -16.68
N HIS A 50 -9.95 7.13 -16.68
CA HIS A 50 -10.16 6.23 -17.81
C HIS A 50 -11.15 6.82 -18.81
N HIS A 51 -10.73 7.04 -20.05
CA HIS A 51 -11.60 7.51 -21.15
C HIS A 51 -12.14 6.38 -22.04
N GLY A 52 -11.66 5.15 -21.85
CA GLY A 52 -12.08 3.95 -22.58
C GLY A 52 -11.90 2.70 -21.73
N ASN A 53 -12.65 1.63 -22.03
CA ASN A 53 -12.71 0.41 -21.21
C ASN A 53 -12.85 0.71 -19.70
N VAL A 54 -13.69 1.68 -19.34
CA VAL A 54 -13.77 2.23 -17.98
C VAL A 54 -13.93 1.15 -16.93
N LYS A 55 -14.79 0.16 -17.17
CA LYS A 55 -15.00 -0.97 -16.25
C LYS A 55 -13.70 -1.74 -16.00
N GLY A 56 -12.97 -2.13 -17.05
CA GLY A 56 -11.73 -2.89 -16.92
C GLY A 56 -10.59 -2.05 -16.32
N GLY A 57 -10.51 -0.77 -16.72
CA GLY A 57 -9.56 0.19 -16.17
C GLY A 57 -9.74 0.38 -14.66
N VAL A 58 -10.96 0.71 -14.22
CA VAL A 58 -11.29 0.90 -12.81
C VAL A 58 -11.05 -0.39 -12.02
N GLN A 59 -11.45 -1.55 -12.53
CA GLN A 59 -11.20 -2.83 -11.85
C GLN A 59 -9.70 -3.12 -11.67
N THR A 60 -8.88 -2.78 -12.68
CA THR A 60 -7.43 -2.95 -12.60
C THR A 60 -6.82 -1.98 -11.58
N THR A 61 -7.12 -0.68 -11.69
CA THR A 61 -6.59 0.35 -10.78
C THR A 61 -7.00 0.08 -9.34
N ALA A 62 -8.26 -0.32 -9.10
CA ALA A 62 -8.73 -0.70 -7.78
C ALA A 62 -7.91 -1.86 -7.18
N LYS A 63 -7.66 -2.93 -7.95
CA LYS A 63 -6.86 -4.07 -7.49
C LYS A 63 -5.43 -3.68 -7.11
N LEU A 64 -4.84 -2.69 -7.78
CA LEU A 64 -3.48 -2.23 -7.48
C LEU A 64 -3.37 -1.51 -6.13
N VAL A 65 -4.47 -0.94 -5.61
CA VAL A 65 -4.47 -0.17 -4.36
C VAL A 65 -5.17 -0.87 -3.20
N ASP A 66 -6.12 -1.75 -3.49
CA ASP A 66 -7.06 -2.31 -2.50
C ASP A 66 -6.35 -3.04 -1.36
N GLN A 67 -5.55 -4.06 -1.69
CA GLN A 67 -4.87 -4.89 -0.68
C GLN A 67 -3.91 -4.06 0.19
N GLY A 68 -3.05 -3.23 -0.43
CA GLY A 68 -2.10 -2.40 0.30
C GLY A 68 -2.78 -1.38 1.22
N THR A 69 -3.88 -0.77 0.78
CA THR A 69 -4.66 0.17 1.60
C THR A 69 -5.32 -0.54 2.77
N ALA A 70 -5.97 -1.69 2.52
CA ALA A 70 -6.64 -2.46 3.56
C ALA A 70 -5.64 -2.97 4.61
N ALA A 71 -4.47 -3.47 4.17
CA ALA A 71 -3.40 -3.90 5.04
C ALA A 71 -2.88 -2.76 5.92
N LEU A 72 -2.63 -1.58 5.35
CA LEU A 72 -2.17 -0.40 6.10
C LEU A 72 -3.14 -0.02 7.22
N ILE A 73 -4.43 0.11 6.90
CA ILE A 73 -5.45 0.48 7.90
C ILE A 73 -5.53 -0.57 9.02
N LYS A 74 -5.50 -1.87 8.65
CA LYS A 74 -5.56 -2.97 9.61
C LYS A 74 -4.34 -3.02 10.51
N ASP A 75 -3.15 -2.86 9.95
CA ASP A 75 -1.87 -2.90 10.65
C ASP A 75 -1.71 -1.69 11.60
N LEU A 76 -2.09 -0.48 11.16
CA LEU A 76 -2.13 0.68 12.05
C LEU A 76 -3.09 0.47 13.24
N LYS A 77 -4.28 -0.07 13.00
CA LYS A 77 -5.25 -0.38 14.05
C LYS A 77 -4.75 -1.40 15.09
N GLN A 78 -3.81 -2.27 14.73
CA GLN A 78 -3.23 -3.24 15.69
C GLN A 78 -2.18 -2.61 16.62
N ARG A 79 -1.75 -1.38 16.31
CA ARG A 79 -0.66 -0.68 16.99
C ARG A 79 -1.16 0.50 17.85
N ASP A 80 -2.41 0.90 17.67
CA ASP A 80 -3.17 1.84 18.52
C ASP A 80 -3.80 1.10 19.72
#